data_AF-A0A3B9YDL2-F1
#
_entry.id   AF-A0A3B9YDL2-F1
#
_cell.length_a   1.000
_cell.length_b   1.000
_cell.length_c   1.000
_cell.angle_alpha   90.00
_cell.angle_beta   90.00
_cell.angle_gamma   90.00
#
_symmetry.space_group_name_H-M   'P 1'
#
loop_
_entity.id
_entity.type
_entity.pdbx_description
1 polymer ?
#
loop_
_entity_poly.entity_id
_entity_poly.type
_entity_poly.pdbx_seq_one_letter_code
_entity_poly.pdbx_strand_id
1 'polypeptide(L)'
;PELDLFGQDLRRIADQRIRNYERIRRALSTRAKALGITLLRGKPGGAVPQTFPILLPDTRLRDRLYFQLNAEGYGVVSLYHELVQEIDASFDVERDISGRILNLPVHQDAGGRDLDRLLQRMAALIRDHRREVGR
;
A
#
# COMPACT_ATOMS: atom_id res chain seq x y z
N PRO A 1 -3.23 -7.27 -35.18
CA PRO A 1 -4.23 -6.49 -34.41
C PRO A 1 -3.68 -5.09 -34.14
N GLU A 2 -4.35 -4.07 -34.65
CA GLU A 2 -4.04 -2.67 -34.31
C GLU A 2 -4.28 -2.48 -32.80
N LEU A 3 -3.25 -2.02 -32.09
CA LEU A 3 -3.36 -1.65 -30.68
C LEU A 3 -4.17 -0.36 -30.61
N ASP A 4 -5.43 -0.46 -30.22
CA ASP A 4 -6.23 0.72 -29.87
C ASP A 4 -5.74 1.28 -28.53
N LEU A 5 -4.80 2.21 -28.61
CA LEU A 5 -4.20 2.90 -27.46
C LEU A 5 -5.21 3.78 -26.71
N PHE A 6 -6.40 4.04 -27.28
CA PHE A 6 -7.42 4.93 -26.72
C PHE A 6 -8.74 4.21 -26.37
N GLY A 7 -8.85 2.91 -26.62
CA GLY A 7 -10.02 2.08 -26.32
C GLY A 7 -10.30 1.85 -24.83
N GLN A 8 -9.55 2.50 -23.94
CA GLN A 8 -9.73 2.37 -22.50
C GLN A 8 -10.81 3.32 -21.98
N ASP A 9 -11.81 2.77 -21.29
CA ASP A 9 -12.79 3.55 -20.55
C ASP A 9 -12.15 4.16 -19.29
N LEU A 10 -11.56 5.34 -19.46
CA LEU A 10 -10.88 6.09 -18.40
C LEU A 10 -11.80 6.38 -17.21
N ARG A 11 -13.11 6.55 -17.45
CA ARG A 11 -14.08 6.78 -16.39
C ARG A 11 -14.30 5.52 -15.56
N ARG A 12 -14.49 4.37 -16.23
CA ARG A 12 -14.61 3.08 -15.53
C ARG A 12 -13.35 2.74 -14.74
N ILE A 13 -12.18 3.03 -15.29
CA ILE A 13 -10.89 2.89 -14.60
C ILE A 13 -10.88 3.77 -13.35
N ALA A 14 -11.16 5.06 -13.50
CA ALA A 14 -11.21 6.01 -12.39
C ALA A 14 -12.17 5.56 -11.27
N ASP A 15 -13.39 5.21 -11.65
CA ASP A 15 -14.43 4.77 -10.71
C ASP A 15 -14.01 3.50 -9.96
N GLN A 16 -13.37 2.53 -10.65
CA GLN A 16 -12.91 1.31 -10.03
C GLN A 16 -11.78 1.57 -9.02
N ARG A 17 -10.83 2.45 -9.35
CA ARG A 17 -9.75 2.84 -8.43
C ARG A 17 -10.28 3.55 -7.19
N ILE A 18 -11.27 4.43 -7.36
CA ILE A 18 -11.96 5.10 -6.25
C ILE A 18 -12.68 4.07 -5.37
N ARG A 19 -13.40 3.11 -5.97
CA ARG A 19 -14.07 2.02 -5.22
C ARG A 19 -13.06 1.19 -4.42
N ASN A 20 -11.95 0.81 -5.05
CA ASN A 20 -10.89 0.02 -4.42
C ASN A 20 -10.23 0.78 -3.26
N TYR A 21 -9.92 2.07 -3.47
CA TYR A 21 -9.41 2.95 -2.42
C TYR A 21 -10.37 3.05 -1.23
N GLU A 22 -11.66 3.31 -1.46
CA GLU A 22 -12.66 3.40 -0.39
C GLU A 22 -12.88 2.07 0.34
N ARG A 23 -12.65 0.94 -0.34
CA ARG A 23 -12.71 -0.40 0.27
C ARG A 23 -11.57 -0.60 1.25
N ILE A 24 -10.34 -0.32 0.82
CA ILE A 24 -9.15 -0.36 1.68
C ILE A 24 -9.31 0.63 2.84
N ARG A 25 -9.73 1.87 2.56
CA ARG A 25 -9.91 2.92 3.56
C ARG A 25 -10.86 2.48 4.68
N ARG A 26 -12.04 1.93 4.33
CA ARG A 26 -13.03 1.43 5.30
C ARG A 26 -12.51 0.23 6.09
N ALA A 27 -11.82 -0.68 5.42
CA ALA A 27 -11.28 -1.87 6.07
C ALA A 27 -10.15 -1.53 7.07
N LEU A 28 -9.31 -0.54 6.74
CA LEU A 28 -8.20 -0.11 7.58
C LEU A 28 -8.59 0.93 8.62
N SER A 29 -9.60 1.78 8.40
CA SER A 29 -10.01 2.78 9.41
C SER A 29 -10.44 2.15 10.73
N THR A 30 -10.90 0.89 10.71
CA THR A 30 -11.33 0.13 11.88
C THR A 30 -10.21 -0.75 12.47
N ARG A 31 -9.11 -0.97 11.75
CA ARG A 31 -8.07 -1.96 12.10
C ARG A 31 -6.66 -1.39 12.23
N ALA A 32 -6.41 -0.20 11.67
CA ALA A 32 -5.09 0.41 11.58
C ALA A 32 -4.42 0.54 12.94
N LYS A 33 -5.15 1.06 13.95
CA LYS A 33 -4.64 1.16 15.33
C LYS A 33 -4.24 -0.20 15.91
N ALA A 34 -5.08 -1.22 15.74
CA ALA A 34 -4.79 -2.57 16.21
C ALA A 34 -3.56 -3.17 15.49
N LEU A 35 -3.36 -2.85 14.21
CA LEU A 35 -2.22 -3.29 13.40
C LEU A 35 -0.97 -2.39 13.57
N GLY A 36 -1.08 -1.27 14.29
CA GLY A 36 0.02 -0.31 14.47
C GLY A 36 0.41 0.41 13.18
N ILE A 37 -0.53 0.52 12.23
CA ILE A 37 -0.32 1.16 10.93
C ILE A 37 -0.86 2.58 10.99
N THR A 38 -0.16 3.53 10.38
CA THR A 38 -0.67 4.89 10.16
C THR A 38 -1.15 5.05 8.71
N LEU A 39 -2.34 5.59 8.51
CA LEU A 39 -2.88 5.89 7.18
C LEU A 39 -2.42 7.29 6.77
N LEU A 40 -1.77 7.44 5.60
CA LEU A 40 -1.22 8.72 5.17
C LEU A 40 -2.21 9.60 4.38
N ARG A 41 -3.35 9.03 3.95
CA ARG A 41 -4.35 9.75 3.16
C ARG A 41 -5.77 9.45 3.66
N GLY A 42 -6.59 10.50 3.69
CA GLY A 42 -8.01 10.44 4.01
C GLY A 42 -8.87 10.05 2.80
N LYS A 43 -9.99 10.76 2.58
CA LYS A 43 -10.79 10.60 1.35
C LYS A 43 -10.00 11.12 0.13
N PRO A 44 -10.22 10.57 -1.08
CA PRO A 44 -9.48 10.97 -2.27
C PRO A 44 -9.80 12.39 -2.79
N GLY A 45 -10.85 13.05 -2.29
CA GLY A 45 -11.06 14.50 -2.48
C GLY A 45 -11.26 14.94 -3.93
N GLY A 46 -11.80 14.08 -4.79
CA GLY A 46 -11.97 14.35 -6.23
C GLY A 46 -10.80 13.87 -7.11
N ALA A 47 -9.70 13.40 -6.52
CA ALA A 47 -8.61 12.77 -7.25
C ALA A 47 -8.91 11.29 -7.54
N VAL A 48 -8.33 10.76 -8.62
CA VAL A 48 -8.29 9.33 -8.91
C VAL A 48 -7.02 8.75 -8.26
N PRO A 49 -7.13 7.94 -7.19
CA PRO A 49 -5.96 7.50 -6.42
C PRO A 49 -5.11 6.52 -7.22
N GLN A 50 -3.78 6.70 -7.18
CA GLN A 50 -2.84 5.76 -7.79
C GLN A 50 -2.54 4.56 -6.90
N THR A 51 -2.41 4.82 -5.61
CA THR A 51 -2.08 3.86 -4.56
C THR A 51 -2.82 4.24 -3.28
N PHE A 52 -2.75 3.35 -2.28
CA PHE A 52 -3.16 3.65 -0.91
C PHE A 52 -1.94 3.60 0.01
N PRO A 53 -1.35 4.76 0.39
CA PRO A 53 -0.14 4.80 1.19
C PRO A 53 -0.41 4.57 2.68
N ILE A 54 0.40 3.70 3.29
CA ILE A 54 0.42 3.41 4.73
C ILE A 54 1.85 3.51 5.27
N LEU A 55 2.00 3.89 6.54
CA LEU A 55 3.24 3.75 7.30
C LEU A 55 3.15 2.54 8.21
N LEU A 56 4.19 1.71 8.15
CA LEU A 56 4.36 0.56 9.01
C LEU A 56 5.15 0.95 10.28
N PRO A 57 5.03 0.15 11.36
CA PRO A 57 5.77 0.36 12.60
C PRO A 57 7.29 0.54 12.42
N ASP A 58 7.91 -0.25 11.55
CA ASP A 58 9.35 -0.31 11.37
C ASP A 58 9.74 -0.76 9.95
N THR A 59 10.99 -0.50 9.56
CA THR A 59 11.55 -0.82 8.24
C THR A 59 11.59 -2.32 7.97
N ARG A 60 11.91 -3.15 8.97
CA ARG A 60 12.02 -4.61 8.81
C ARG A 60 10.66 -5.22 8.45
N LEU A 61 9.59 -4.77 9.08
CA LEU A 61 8.23 -5.15 8.74
C LEU A 61 7.86 -4.67 7.33
N ARG A 62 8.25 -3.44 6.95
CA ARG A 62 8.02 -2.92 5.60
C ARG A 62 8.67 -3.79 4.54
N ASP A 63 9.93 -4.13 4.69
CA ASP A 63 10.66 -4.97 3.74
C ASP A 63 10.04 -6.37 3.65
N ARG A 64 9.73 -6.98 4.81
CA ARG A 64 9.05 -8.28 4.84
C ARG A 64 7.74 -8.26 4.06
N LEU A 65 6.88 -7.27 4.33
CA LEU A 65 5.60 -7.13 3.62
C LEU A 65 5.83 -6.90 2.13
N TYR A 66 6.76 -6.04 1.76
CA TYR A 66 7.09 -5.78 0.35
C TYR A 66 7.48 -7.07 -0.39
N PHE A 67 8.49 -7.79 0.11
CA PHE A 67 8.98 -8.99 -0.56
C PHE A 67 7.95 -10.11 -0.59
N GLN A 68 7.27 -10.38 0.53
CA GLN A 68 6.32 -11.49 0.61
C GLN A 68 5.05 -11.23 -0.20
N LEU A 69 4.48 -10.03 -0.12
CA LEU A 69 3.27 -9.72 -0.88
C LEU A 69 3.55 -9.66 -2.39
N ASN A 70 4.74 -9.21 -2.80
CA ASN A 70 5.11 -9.22 -4.21
C ASN A 70 5.46 -10.61 -4.74
N ALA A 71 6.10 -11.46 -3.93
CA ALA A 71 6.27 -12.88 -4.27
C ALA A 71 4.91 -13.60 -4.45
N GLU A 72 3.89 -13.14 -3.72
CA GLU A 72 2.50 -13.63 -3.84
C GLU A 72 1.69 -12.93 -4.95
N GLY A 73 2.28 -11.98 -5.69
CA GLY A 73 1.67 -11.35 -6.86
C GLY A 73 0.73 -10.16 -6.57
N TYR A 74 0.75 -9.60 -5.36
CA TYR A 74 -0.14 -8.49 -5.02
C TYR A 74 0.30 -7.14 -5.62
N GLY A 75 1.57 -6.95 -5.97
CA GLY A 75 2.06 -5.72 -6.59
C GLY A 75 2.00 -4.50 -5.67
N VAL A 76 2.44 -4.66 -4.41
CA VAL A 76 2.67 -3.54 -3.49
C VAL A 76 3.96 -2.80 -3.86
N VAL A 77 4.00 -1.49 -3.62
CA VAL A 77 5.18 -0.68 -3.94
C VAL A 77 5.74 -0.04 -2.68
N SER A 78 7.02 -0.26 -2.38
CA SER A 78 7.77 0.63 -1.50
C SER A 78 8.27 1.80 -2.33
N LEU A 79 7.99 3.03 -1.91
CA LEU A 79 8.71 4.17 -2.48
C LEU A 79 10.15 4.12 -1.93
N TYR A 80 11.15 4.31 -2.80
CA TYR A 80 12.57 4.30 -2.44
C TYR A 80 13.06 2.96 -1.85
N HIS A 81 13.08 1.90 -2.67
CA HIS A 81 13.64 0.62 -2.24
C HIS A 81 15.12 0.75 -1.86
N GLU A 82 15.85 1.59 -2.59
CA GLU A 82 17.03 2.28 -2.10
C GLU A 82 16.62 3.73 -1.83
N LEU A 83 16.82 4.19 -0.59
CA LEU A 83 16.95 5.61 -0.33
C LEU A 83 18.07 6.08 -1.27
N VAL A 84 17.74 6.99 -2.17
CA VAL A 84 18.73 7.70 -2.99
C VAL A 84 19.78 8.18 -1.97
N GLN A 85 21.01 7.69 -2.08
CA GLN A 85 22.11 7.94 -1.13
C GLN A 85 22.34 9.46 -0.91
N GLU A 86 21.81 10.26 -1.82
CA GLU A 86 21.84 11.71 -1.90
C GLU A 86 20.82 12.41 -0.98
N ILE A 87 19.93 11.69 -0.27
CA ILE A 87 19.12 12.30 0.79
C ILE A 87 20.02 12.51 2.01
N ASP A 88 20.44 13.77 2.17
CA ASP A 88 21.28 14.24 3.27
C ASP A 88 20.77 13.81 4.65
N ALA A 89 21.70 13.64 5.60
CA ALA A 89 21.42 13.26 6.98
C ALA A 89 20.52 14.27 7.74
N SER A 90 20.29 15.48 7.21
CA SER A 90 19.35 16.46 7.75
C SER A 90 17.87 16.19 7.47
N PHE A 91 17.53 15.32 6.50
CA PHE A 91 16.13 14.99 6.14
C PHE A 91 15.54 13.84 6.97
N ASP A 92 15.50 14.01 8.30
CA ASP A 92 15.09 12.94 9.23
C ASP A 92 13.67 12.40 8.95
N VAL A 93 12.73 13.28 8.66
CA VAL A 93 11.32 12.92 8.43
C VAL A 93 11.16 12.13 7.14
N GLU A 94 11.83 12.55 6.07
CA GLU A 94 11.78 11.89 4.77
C GLU A 94 12.44 10.51 4.84
N ARG A 95 13.56 10.38 5.56
CA ARG A 95 14.21 9.09 5.80
C ARG A 95 13.33 8.15 6.61
N ASP A 96 12.68 8.65 7.64
CA ASP A 96 11.76 7.87 8.47
C ASP A 96 10.53 7.40 7.66
N ILE A 97 9.93 8.29 6.87
CA ILE A 97 8.79 7.95 5.99
C ILE A 97 9.21 6.93 4.93
N SER A 98 10.31 7.16 4.22
CA SER A 98 10.77 6.25 3.16
C SER A 98 11.13 4.86 3.69
N GLY A 99 11.70 4.76 4.89
CA GLY A 99 11.96 3.49 5.56
C GLY A 99 10.69 2.68 5.82
N ARG A 100 9.55 3.34 6.07
CA ARG A 100 8.35 2.71 6.63
C ARG A 100 7.12 2.73 5.72
N ILE A 101 7.17 3.46 4.61
CA ILE A 101 6.02 3.60 3.71
C ILE A 101 5.83 2.38 2.82
N LEU A 102 4.58 1.94 2.69
CA LEU A 102 4.15 0.95 1.72
C LEU A 102 2.90 1.45 1.00
N ASN A 103 2.88 1.29 -0.32
CA ASN A 103 1.76 1.68 -1.17
C ASN A 103 0.98 0.44 -1.56
N LEU A 104 -0.26 0.34 -1.06
CA LEU A 104 -1.16 -0.74 -1.44
C LEU A 104 -1.76 -0.46 -2.83
N PRO A 105 -1.93 -1.48 -3.68
CA PRO A 105 -2.51 -1.33 -5.00
C PRO A 105 -4.00 -0.98 -4.90
N VAL A 106 -4.44 -0.06 -5.76
CA VAL A 106 -5.87 0.22 -5.99
C VAL A 106 -6.24 -0.02 -7.46
N HIS A 107 -5.48 -0.87 -8.15
CA HIS A 107 -5.56 -1.09 -9.60
C HIS A 107 -6.99 -1.44 -10.07
N GLN A 108 -7.34 -1.01 -11.28
CA GLN A 108 -8.67 -1.23 -11.87
C GLN A 108 -9.00 -2.72 -12.10
N ASP A 109 -7.97 -3.57 -12.24
CA ASP A 109 -8.17 -5.01 -12.47
C ASP A 109 -8.31 -5.81 -11.17
N ALA A 110 -8.04 -5.18 -10.02
CA ALA A 110 -8.22 -5.84 -8.73
C ALA A 110 -9.70 -5.86 -8.35
N GLY A 111 -10.24 -7.07 -8.15
CA GLY A 111 -11.57 -7.27 -7.62
C GLY A 111 -11.60 -7.08 -6.09
N GLY A 112 -12.80 -6.96 -5.54
CA GLY A 112 -12.97 -6.85 -4.09
C GLY A 112 -12.31 -8.02 -3.33
N ARG A 113 -12.56 -9.25 -3.76
CA ARG A 113 -11.98 -10.44 -3.09
C ARG A 113 -10.45 -10.42 -3.06
N ASP A 114 -9.81 -9.89 -4.10
CA ASP A 114 -8.35 -9.77 -4.17
C ASP A 114 -7.83 -8.79 -3.13
N LEU A 115 -8.51 -7.65 -2.98
CA LEU A 115 -8.21 -6.67 -1.93
C LEU A 115 -8.45 -7.24 -0.52
N ASP A 116 -9.49 -8.04 -0.31
CA ASP A 116 -9.71 -8.68 1.00
C ASP A 116 -8.58 -9.66 1.32
N ARG A 117 -8.15 -10.45 0.35
CA ARG A 117 -7.02 -11.39 0.50
C ARG A 117 -5.72 -10.65 0.82
N LEU A 118 -5.43 -9.57 0.08
CA LEU A 118 -4.30 -8.68 0.36
C LEU A 118 -4.31 -8.20 1.82
N LEU A 119 -5.45 -7.65 2.27
CA LEU A 119 -5.55 -7.08 3.62
C LEU A 119 -5.48 -8.14 4.71
N GLN A 120 -6.07 -9.32 4.48
CA GLN A 120 -5.98 -10.46 5.40
C GLN A 120 -4.54 -10.97 5.51
N ARG A 121 -3.87 -11.13 4.37
CA ARG A 121 -2.48 -11.58 4.32
C ARG A 121 -1.55 -10.59 5.01
N MET A 122 -1.67 -9.31 4.67
CA MET A 122 -0.92 -8.24 5.32
C MET A 122 -1.12 -8.26 6.85
N ALA A 123 -2.36 -8.38 7.32
CA ALA A 123 -2.64 -8.46 8.75
C ALA A 123 -2.03 -9.71 9.42
N ALA A 124 -1.97 -10.85 8.73
CA ALA A 124 -1.30 -12.04 9.24
C ALA A 124 0.21 -11.80 9.40
N LEU A 125 0.87 -11.27 8.36
CA LEU A 125 2.30 -10.97 8.40
C LEU A 125 2.69 -9.99 9.50
N ILE A 126 1.86 -8.96 9.74
CA ILE A 126 2.07 -8.00 10.83
C ILE A 126 1.97 -8.68 12.20
N ARG A 127 1.03 -9.61 12.38
CA ARG A 127 0.90 -10.36 13.63
C ARG A 127 2.09 -11.29 13.86
N ASP A 128 2.57 -11.95 12.81
CA ASP A 128 3.73 -12.84 12.90
C ASP A 128 5.00 -12.06 13.25
N HIS A 129 5.25 -10.93 12.59
CA HIS A 129 6.37 -10.04 12.93
C HIS A 129 6.33 -9.57 14.38
N ARG A 130 5.17 -9.19 14.90
CA ARG A 130 5.04 -8.79 16.31
C ARG A 130 5.36 -9.90 17.29
N ARG A 131 5.02 -11.15 16.95
CA ARG A 131 5.37 -12.32 17.76
C ARG A 131 6.86 -12.62 17.74
N GLU A 132 7.53 -12.31 16.64
CA GLU A 132 8.99 -12.47 16.50
C GLU A 132 9.76 -11.39 17.25
N VAL A 133 9.29 -10.13 17.24
CA VAL A 133 9.96 -9.01 17.93
C VAL A 133 9.67 -8.99 19.43
N GLY A 134 8.52 -9.53 19.86
CA GLY A 134 8.17 -9.65 21.29
C GLY A 134 8.77 -10.88 22.00
N ARG A 135 9.54 -11.71 21.29
CA ARG A 135 10.37 -12.80 21.82
C ARG A 135 11.80 -12.29 21.99
#